data_AF-A0A965X4T2-F1
#
_entry.id   AF-A0A965X4T2-F1
#
_cell.length_a   1.000
_cell.length_b   1.000
_cell.length_c   1.000
_cell.angle_alpha   90.00
_cell.angle_beta   90.00
_cell.angle_gamma   90.00
#
_symmetry.space_group_name_H-M   'P 1'
#
loop_
_entity.id
_entity.type
_entity.pdbx_description
1 polymer ?
#
loop_
_entity_poly.entity_id
_entity_poly.type
_entity_poly.pdbx_seq_one_letter_code
_entity_poly.pdbx_strand_id
1 'polypeptide(L)'
;MAVNNSLQRRESGGKPKFSVAIQTPMYQKLVNDTLGDPDRARRFVAAISSAVAVNPALQECDAATVLTAALLGESLNLSPSPQLGQYYMVPYNDKNRGPIAQFQLGYKGYIQLAERSGQYLDIDAFPVVEGEYRGRDRFTRRPILEFLEDDSEREKRPVVGYYAYFELTNGFRKVLYWSKDKMLEHADRYSPASHREAVVAQDPRRTRV
;
A
#
# COMPACT_ATOMS: atom_id res chain seq x y z
N MET A 1 -39.93 28.69 -36.62
CA MET A 1 -39.59 28.83 -35.19
C MET A 1 -38.39 27.94 -34.91
N ALA A 2 -37.18 28.51 -34.98
CA ALA A 2 -35.95 27.80 -34.66
C ALA A 2 -35.72 27.91 -33.14
N VAL A 3 -35.91 26.81 -32.42
CA VAL A 3 -35.58 26.73 -31.00
C VAL A 3 -34.07 26.54 -30.87
N ASN A 4 -33.36 27.65 -30.69
CA ASN A 4 -31.98 27.67 -30.22
C ASN A 4 -31.98 27.24 -28.74
N ASN A 5 -31.61 25.98 -28.48
CA ASN A 5 -31.47 25.49 -27.12
C ASN A 5 -30.06 25.83 -26.60
N SER A 6 -29.91 27.03 -26.04
CA SER A 6 -28.66 27.57 -25.47
C SER A 6 -28.51 27.28 -23.97
N LEU A 7 -28.83 26.06 -23.52
CA LEU A 7 -28.73 25.65 -22.12
C LEU A 7 -27.95 24.34 -21.91
N GLN A 8 -26.80 24.21 -22.56
CA GLN A 8 -25.68 23.48 -21.98
C GLN A 8 -24.49 24.42 -21.94
N ARG A 9 -24.30 25.04 -20.77
CA ARG A 9 -23.01 25.61 -20.37
C ARG A 9 -22.02 24.46 -20.47
N ARG A 10 -21.28 24.39 -21.58
CA ARG A 10 -20.10 23.52 -21.68
C ARG A 10 -19.20 23.97 -20.54
N GLU A 11 -19.10 23.16 -19.50
CA GLU A 11 -18.02 23.30 -18.51
C GLU A 11 -16.71 22.99 -19.23
N SER A 12 -16.20 23.98 -19.95
CA SER A 12 -14.84 24.02 -20.44
C SER A 12 -13.91 24.21 -19.24
N GLY A 13 -13.21 23.15 -18.83
CA GLY A 13 -11.99 23.26 -18.01
C GLY A 13 -11.72 22.19 -16.94
N GLY A 14 -12.66 21.28 -16.64
CA GLY A 14 -12.44 20.24 -15.64
C GLY A 14 -11.75 19.01 -16.23
N LYS A 15 -10.72 18.47 -15.57
CA LYS A 15 -10.18 17.14 -15.90
C LYS A 15 -11.35 16.12 -15.84
N PRO A 16 -11.56 15.29 -16.88
CA PRO A 16 -12.62 14.29 -16.84
C PRO A 16 -12.40 13.34 -15.67
N LYS A 17 -13.49 12.93 -15.00
CA LYS A 17 -13.43 11.92 -13.93
C LYS A 17 -12.72 10.67 -14.45
N PHE A 18 -11.94 10.01 -13.58
CA PHE A 18 -11.20 8.80 -13.96
C PHE A 18 -12.06 7.74 -14.65
N SER A 19 -13.30 7.53 -14.18
CA SER A 19 -14.26 6.59 -14.78
C SER A 19 -14.62 6.91 -16.23
N VAL A 20 -14.60 8.18 -16.63
CA VAL A 20 -14.81 8.62 -18.01
C VAL A 20 -13.51 8.53 -18.79
N ALA A 21 -12.40 8.94 -18.18
CA ALA A 21 -11.07 8.89 -18.81
C ALA A 21 -10.73 7.46 -19.23
N ILE A 22 -10.86 6.47 -18.34
CA ILE A 22 -10.48 5.08 -18.60
C ILE A 22 -11.31 4.42 -19.72
N GLN A 23 -12.50 4.94 -20.01
CA GLN A 23 -13.36 4.46 -21.10
C GLN A 23 -12.98 5.04 -22.47
N THR A 24 -12.12 6.05 -22.53
CA THR A 24 -11.71 6.64 -23.81
C THR A 24 -10.94 5.62 -24.67
N PRO A 25 -11.05 5.71 -26.03
CA PRO A 25 -10.39 4.77 -26.93
C PRO A 25 -8.89 4.67 -26.73
N MET A 26 -8.23 5.77 -26.36
CA MET A 26 -6.80 5.81 -26.10
C MET A 26 -6.40 4.87 -24.94
N TYR A 27 -7.08 5.00 -23.79
CA TYR A 27 -6.77 4.17 -22.63
C TYR A 27 -7.23 2.73 -22.80
N GLN A 28 -8.40 2.50 -23.43
CA GLN A 28 -8.86 1.15 -23.76
C GLN A 28 -7.87 0.42 -24.68
N LYS A 29 -7.37 1.11 -25.71
CA LYS A 29 -6.35 0.56 -26.60
C LYS A 29 -5.06 0.23 -25.84
N LEU A 30 -4.56 1.16 -25.01
CA LEU A 30 -3.36 0.93 -24.21
C LEU A 30 -3.50 -0.28 -23.28
N VAL A 31 -4.63 -0.41 -22.59
CA VAL A 31 -4.91 -1.55 -21.69
C VAL A 31 -4.94 -2.86 -22.47
N ASN A 32 -5.65 -2.90 -23.60
CA ASN A 32 -5.76 -4.10 -24.43
C ASN A 32 -4.41 -4.50 -25.04
N ASP A 33 -3.65 -3.53 -25.55
CA ASP A 33 -2.32 -3.76 -26.13
C ASP A 33 -1.32 -4.26 -25.07
N THR A 34 -1.46 -3.81 -23.81
CA THR A 34 -0.57 -4.23 -22.71
C THR A 34 -0.93 -5.60 -22.14
N LEU A 35 -2.23 -5.89 -21.97
CA LEU A 35 -2.68 -7.11 -21.29
C LEU A 35 -2.87 -8.30 -22.25
N GLY A 36 -3.10 -8.04 -23.55
CA GLY A 36 -3.24 -9.06 -24.60
C GLY A 36 -4.50 -9.93 -24.53
N ASP A 37 -5.16 -10.01 -23.37
CA ASP A 37 -6.40 -10.75 -23.14
C ASP A 37 -7.56 -9.79 -22.85
N PRO A 38 -8.62 -9.76 -23.70
CA PRO A 38 -9.80 -8.95 -23.49
C PRO A 38 -10.52 -9.18 -22.15
N ASP A 39 -10.53 -10.41 -21.64
CA ASP A 39 -11.22 -10.74 -20.38
C ASP A 39 -10.44 -10.23 -19.17
N ARG A 40 -9.12 -10.32 -19.25
CA ARG A 40 -8.20 -9.75 -18.27
C ARG A 40 -8.30 -8.22 -18.27
N ALA A 41 -8.35 -7.59 -19.44
CA ALA A 41 -8.53 -6.15 -19.58
C ALA A 41 -9.83 -5.65 -18.95
N ARG A 42 -10.96 -6.34 -19.19
CA ARG A 42 -12.24 -5.96 -18.57
C ARG A 42 -12.21 -6.06 -17.04
N ARG A 43 -11.63 -7.14 -16.50
CA ARG A 43 -11.45 -7.32 -15.05
C ARG A 43 -10.55 -6.25 -14.44
N PHE A 44 -9.44 -5.94 -15.10
CA PHE A 44 -8.49 -4.90 -14.72
C PHE A 44 -9.15 -3.52 -14.64
N VAL A 45 -9.87 -3.10 -15.70
CA VAL A 45 -10.57 -1.80 -15.73
C VAL A 45 -11.62 -1.69 -14.62
N ALA A 46 -12.39 -2.76 -14.37
CA ALA A 46 -13.37 -2.79 -13.30
C ALA A 46 -12.72 -2.67 -11.91
N ALA A 47 -11.64 -3.39 -11.66
CA ALA A 47 -10.93 -3.39 -10.38
C ALA A 47 -10.36 -2.00 -10.05
N ILE A 48 -9.73 -1.33 -11.01
CA ILE A 48 -9.14 0.00 -10.78
C ILE A 48 -10.21 1.06 -10.65
N SER A 49 -11.27 0.97 -11.47
CA SER A 49 -12.40 1.89 -11.39
C SER A 49 -13.05 1.83 -10.01
N SER A 50 -13.19 0.63 -9.43
CA SER A 50 -13.65 0.44 -8.05
C SER A 50 -12.68 1.04 -7.03
N ALA A 51 -11.37 0.76 -7.16
CA ALA A 51 -10.35 1.26 -6.24
C ALA A 51 -10.24 2.80 -6.24
N VAL A 52 -10.38 3.44 -7.39
CA VAL A 52 -10.36 4.91 -7.53
C VAL A 52 -11.68 5.54 -7.07
N ALA A 53 -12.81 4.87 -7.30
CA ALA A 53 -14.12 5.38 -6.87
C ALA A 53 -14.22 5.57 -5.36
N VAL A 54 -13.58 4.69 -4.56
CA VAL A 54 -13.62 4.75 -3.10
C VAL A 54 -12.60 5.71 -2.48
N ASN A 55 -11.69 6.29 -3.26
CA ASN A 55 -10.67 7.21 -2.77
C ASN A 55 -10.74 8.57 -3.52
N PRO A 56 -11.32 9.61 -2.91
CA PRO A 56 -11.46 10.94 -3.53
C PRO A 56 -10.13 11.53 -4.01
N ALA A 57 -9.04 11.34 -3.27
CA ALA A 57 -7.72 11.86 -3.64
C ALA A 57 -7.14 11.17 -4.89
N LEU A 58 -7.50 9.91 -5.14
CA LEU A 58 -7.14 9.23 -6.40
C LEU A 58 -7.94 9.75 -7.59
N GLN A 59 -9.14 10.30 -7.37
CA GLN A 59 -9.94 10.91 -8.46
C GLN A 59 -9.33 12.23 -8.95
N GLU A 60 -8.59 12.93 -8.10
CA GLU A 60 -7.89 14.18 -8.44
C GLU A 60 -6.55 13.92 -9.13
N CYS A 61 -6.00 12.72 -8.98
CA CYS A 61 -4.74 12.32 -9.60
C CYS A 61 -4.83 12.29 -11.13
N ASP A 62 -3.69 12.49 -11.80
CA ASP A 62 -3.61 12.27 -13.24
C ASP A 62 -3.96 10.82 -13.61
N ALA A 63 -4.98 10.65 -14.46
CA ALA A 63 -5.49 9.35 -14.88
C ALA A 63 -4.41 8.47 -15.53
N ALA A 64 -3.43 9.08 -16.22
CA ALA A 64 -2.31 8.34 -16.79
C ALA A 64 -1.45 7.70 -15.68
N THR A 65 -1.16 8.43 -14.61
CA THR A 65 -0.37 7.91 -13.48
C THR A 65 -1.10 6.79 -12.75
N VAL A 66 -2.41 6.93 -12.53
CA VAL A 66 -3.26 5.88 -11.94
C VAL A 66 -3.22 4.61 -12.78
N LEU A 67 -3.37 4.73 -14.10
CA LEU A 67 -3.31 3.59 -15.00
C LEU A 67 -1.93 2.92 -14.96
N THR A 68 -0.84 3.69 -15.05
CA THR A 68 0.52 3.12 -14.99
C THR A 68 0.79 2.42 -13.67
N ALA A 69 0.36 2.99 -12.55
CA ALA A 69 0.50 2.36 -11.22
C ALA A 69 -0.30 1.06 -11.14
N ALA A 70 -1.50 1.03 -11.71
CA ALA A 70 -2.30 -0.18 -11.77
C ALA A 70 -1.70 -1.26 -12.68
N LEU A 71 -1.20 -0.89 -13.87
CA LEU A 71 -0.55 -1.82 -14.79
C LEU A 71 0.68 -2.49 -14.15
N LEU A 72 1.43 -1.76 -13.33
CA LEU A 72 2.53 -2.34 -12.55
C LEU A 72 2.03 -3.41 -11.58
N GLY A 73 0.95 -3.15 -10.83
CA GLY A 73 0.34 -4.16 -9.94
C GLY A 73 -0.18 -5.39 -10.69
N GLU A 74 -0.82 -5.16 -11.84
CA GLU A 74 -1.33 -6.23 -12.70
C GLU A 74 -0.20 -7.06 -13.34
N SER A 75 0.95 -6.45 -13.64
CA SER A 75 2.14 -7.18 -14.12
C SER A 75 2.68 -8.17 -13.10
N LEU A 76 2.50 -7.87 -11.80
CA LEU A 76 2.82 -8.76 -10.68
C LEU A 76 1.66 -9.73 -10.35
N ASN A 77 0.58 -9.67 -11.12
CA ASN A 77 -0.66 -10.43 -10.90
C ASN A 77 -1.21 -10.22 -9.47
N LEU A 78 -1.21 -8.95 -9.04
CA LEU A 78 -1.73 -8.48 -7.76
C LEU A 78 -2.98 -7.62 -7.98
N SER A 79 -3.81 -7.51 -6.94
CA SER A 79 -5.09 -6.79 -6.97
C SER A 79 -5.00 -5.40 -6.35
N PRO A 80 -5.61 -4.36 -6.97
CA PRO A 80 -5.69 -3.00 -6.43
C PRO A 80 -6.68 -2.86 -5.26
N SER A 81 -7.40 -3.93 -4.90
CA SER A 81 -8.41 -3.88 -3.84
C SER A 81 -7.77 -3.52 -2.49
N PRO A 82 -8.18 -2.40 -1.84
CA PRO A 82 -7.69 -2.05 -0.51
C PRO A 82 -7.96 -3.14 0.53
N GLN A 83 -9.02 -3.91 0.37
CA GLN A 83 -9.41 -5.01 1.26
C GLN A 83 -8.44 -6.20 1.17
N LEU A 84 -7.95 -6.50 -0.04
CA LEU A 84 -6.94 -7.54 -0.24
C LEU A 84 -5.55 -7.12 0.21
N GLY A 85 -5.27 -5.81 0.23
CA GLY A 85 -4.02 -5.24 0.75
C GLY A 85 -2.76 -5.69 0.00
N GLN A 86 -2.90 -6.09 -1.26
CA GLN A 86 -1.81 -6.61 -2.08
C GLN A 86 -0.95 -5.48 -2.64
N TYR A 87 -1.56 -4.44 -3.21
CA TYR A 87 -0.88 -3.20 -3.51
C TYR A 87 -1.82 -2.01 -3.35
N TYR A 88 -1.23 -0.83 -3.27
CA TYR A 88 -1.93 0.43 -3.10
C TYR A 88 -1.53 1.40 -4.20
N MET A 89 -2.47 2.25 -4.58
CA MET A 89 -2.20 3.46 -5.35
C MET A 89 -2.27 4.61 -4.36
N VAL A 90 -1.13 5.22 -4.06
CA VAL A 90 -1.02 6.28 -3.05
C VAL A 90 -0.91 7.63 -3.77
N PRO A 91 -1.83 8.58 -3.52
CA PRO A 91 -1.72 9.94 -4.03
C PRO A 91 -0.50 10.64 -3.42
N TYR A 92 0.36 11.19 -4.28
CA TYR A 92 1.43 12.12 -3.90
C TYR A 92 1.25 13.42 -4.66
N ASN A 93 1.57 14.54 -4.02
CA ASN A 93 1.55 15.83 -4.69
C ASN A 93 2.94 16.12 -5.27
N ASP A 94 3.10 15.95 -6.59
CA ASP A 94 4.31 16.32 -7.30
C ASP A 94 4.32 17.84 -7.55
N LYS A 95 5.45 18.49 -7.25
CA LYS A 95 5.60 19.95 -7.36
C LYS A 95 5.36 20.48 -8.79
N ASN A 96 5.61 19.65 -9.81
CA ASN A 96 5.54 20.04 -11.22
C ASN A 96 4.29 19.50 -11.92
N ARG A 97 3.84 18.29 -11.55
CA ARG A 97 2.75 17.57 -12.24
C ARG A 97 1.41 17.60 -11.48
N GLY A 98 1.40 18.09 -10.25
CA GLY A 98 0.24 18.06 -9.36
C GLY A 98 0.03 16.68 -8.73
N PRO A 99 -1.20 16.32 -8.32
CA PRO A 99 -1.47 15.02 -7.71
C PRO A 99 -1.21 13.88 -8.70
N ILE A 100 -0.31 12.98 -8.33
CA ILE A 100 0.04 11.77 -9.07
C ILE A 100 -0.26 10.54 -8.21
N ALA A 101 -0.66 9.44 -8.84
CA ALA A 101 -0.82 8.17 -8.15
C ALA A 101 0.48 7.36 -8.26
N GLN A 102 1.05 6.96 -7.14
CA GLN A 102 2.24 6.11 -7.07
C GLN A 102 1.85 4.69 -6.67
N PHE A 103 2.42 3.70 -7.39
CA PHE A 103 2.33 2.30 -6.99
C PHE A 103 3.13 2.06 -5.71
N GLN A 104 2.50 1.42 -4.73
CA GLN A 104 3.17 0.89 -3.55
C GLN A 104 2.75 -0.55 -3.32
N LEU A 105 3.74 -1.44 -3.21
CA LEU A 105 3.48 -2.84 -2.91
C LEU A 105 3.08 -2.99 -1.44
N GLY A 106 1.95 -3.65 -1.20
CA GLY A 106 1.43 -3.93 0.14
C GLY A 106 2.08 -5.17 0.76
N TYR A 107 2.03 -5.27 2.08
CA TYR A 107 2.65 -6.40 2.80
C TYR A 107 2.04 -7.76 2.41
N LYS A 108 0.71 -7.84 2.21
CA LYS A 108 0.07 -9.07 1.71
C LYS A 108 0.48 -9.38 0.27
N GLY A 109 0.84 -8.36 -0.51
CA GLY A 109 1.43 -8.53 -1.84
C GLY A 109 2.81 -9.17 -1.77
N TYR A 110 3.66 -8.73 -0.84
CA TYR A 110 4.96 -9.38 -0.60
C TYR A 110 4.79 -10.84 -0.18
N ILE A 111 3.84 -11.15 0.72
CA ILE A 111 3.55 -12.54 1.14
C ILE A 111 3.10 -13.38 -0.07
N GLN A 112 2.15 -12.87 -0.88
CA GLN A 112 1.70 -13.56 -2.09
C GLN A 112 2.83 -13.82 -3.10
N LEU A 113 3.73 -12.85 -3.29
CA LEU A 113 4.91 -13.03 -4.15
C LEU A 113 5.88 -14.07 -3.57
N ALA A 114 6.08 -14.06 -2.25
CA ALA A 114 6.90 -15.04 -1.54
C ALA A 114 6.32 -16.46 -1.69
N GLU A 115 5.01 -16.64 -1.47
CA GLU A 115 4.30 -17.91 -1.67
C GLU A 115 4.44 -18.42 -3.10
N ARG A 116 4.15 -17.57 -4.09
CA ARG A 116 4.23 -17.92 -5.53
C ARG A 116 5.65 -18.28 -5.97
N SER A 117 6.67 -17.76 -5.30
CA SER A 117 8.06 -18.09 -5.62
C SER A 117 8.44 -19.53 -5.27
N GLY A 118 7.73 -20.16 -4.32
CA GLY A 118 8.07 -21.49 -3.79
C GLY A 118 9.42 -21.55 -3.04
N GLN A 119 10.07 -20.42 -2.79
CA GLN A 119 11.40 -20.37 -2.14
C GLN A 119 11.32 -20.21 -0.62
N TYR A 120 10.19 -19.73 -0.10
CA TYR A 120 9.99 -19.48 1.32
C TYR A 120 9.39 -20.72 1.98
N LEU A 121 10.04 -21.19 3.03
CA LEU A 121 9.52 -22.21 3.94
C LEU A 121 8.61 -21.58 4.98
N ASP A 122 9.05 -20.45 5.55
CA ASP A 122 8.34 -19.73 6.59
C ASP A 122 8.67 -18.22 6.52
N ILE A 123 7.71 -17.37 6.87
CA ILE A 123 7.86 -15.92 6.90
C ILE A 123 6.83 -15.32 7.84
N ASP A 124 7.27 -14.56 8.84
CA ASP A 124 6.36 -13.94 9.79
C ASP A 124 6.98 -12.73 10.48
N ALA A 125 6.12 -11.86 11.02
CA ALA A 125 6.48 -10.71 11.82
C ALA A 125 5.45 -10.48 12.94
N PHE A 126 5.92 -10.33 14.17
CA PHE A 126 5.07 -10.20 15.35
C PHE A 126 5.63 -9.21 16.39
N PRO A 127 4.77 -8.61 17.23
CA PRO A 127 5.20 -7.77 18.34
C PRO A 127 5.86 -8.61 19.44
N VAL A 128 6.88 -8.04 20.07
CA VAL A 128 7.57 -8.60 21.23
C VAL A 128 7.19 -7.78 22.45
N VAL A 129 6.64 -8.43 23.47
CA VAL A 129 6.21 -7.75 24.70
C VAL A 129 7.28 -7.78 25.80
N GLU A 130 7.08 -6.97 26.82
CA GLU A 130 7.99 -6.91 27.96
C GLU A 130 8.20 -8.29 28.61
N GLY A 131 9.46 -8.65 28.80
CA GLY A 131 9.85 -9.93 29.35
C GLY A 131 10.08 -11.04 28.31
N GLU A 132 9.79 -10.83 27.03
CA GLU A 132 10.09 -11.84 25.98
C GLU A 132 11.50 -11.70 25.39
N TYR A 133 12.07 -10.49 25.40
CA TYR A 133 13.40 -10.24 24.83
C TYR A 133 14.52 -10.54 25.84
N ARG A 134 15.45 -11.44 25.49
CA ARG A 134 16.60 -11.86 26.33
C ARG A 134 17.95 -11.32 25.84
N GLY A 135 17.94 -10.40 24.89
CA GLY A 135 19.16 -9.86 24.30
C GLY A 135 19.52 -10.53 22.98
N ARG A 136 20.83 -10.63 22.71
CA ARG A 136 21.35 -11.18 21.45
C ARG A 136 22.43 -12.19 21.73
N ASP A 137 22.46 -13.23 20.90
CA ASP A 137 23.54 -14.19 20.91
C ASP A 137 24.88 -13.50 20.57
N ARG A 138 25.93 -13.81 21.34
CA ARG A 138 27.22 -13.13 21.26
C ARG A 138 27.93 -13.34 19.92
N PHE A 139 27.74 -14.48 19.29
CA PHE A 139 28.48 -14.88 18.09
C PHE A 139 27.71 -14.53 16.82
N THR A 140 26.43 -14.86 16.79
CA THR A 140 25.55 -14.68 15.64
C THR A 140 24.86 -13.31 15.61
N ARG A 141 24.87 -12.58 16.75
CA ARG A 141 24.14 -11.31 16.96
C ARG A 141 22.63 -11.42 16.73
N ARG A 142 22.10 -12.64 16.68
CA ARG A 142 20.67 -12.91 16.52
C ARG A 142 19.95 -12.59 17.83
N PRO A 143 18.79 -11.92 17.77
CA PRO A 143 17.92 -11.76 18.94
C PRO A 143 17.53 -13.12 19.55
N ILE A 144 17.52 -13.19 20.88
CA ILE A 144 17.04 -14.34 21.66
C ILE A 144 15.69 -13.94 22.25
N LEU A 145 14.66 -14.72 21.93
CA LEU A 145 13.29 -14.51 22.41
C LEU A 145 12.83 -15.74 23.19
N GLU A 146 12.14 -15.48 24.29
CA GLU A 146 11.40 -16.46 25.08
C GLU A 146 9.95 -16.02 25.10
N PHE A 147 9.08 -16.77 24.42
CA PHE A 147 7.66 -16.42 24.37
C PHE A 147 6.99 -16.64 25.72
N LEU A 148 6.10 -15.73 26.07
CA LEU A 148 5.14 -15.96 27.16
C LEU A 148 4.05 -16.87 26.62
N GLU A 149 3.93 -18.08 27.18
CA GLU A 149 2.91 -19.06 26.77
C GLU A 149 1.48 -18.66 27.17
N ASP A 150 1.33 -17.82 28.20
CA ASP A 150 0.03 -17.29 28.61
C ASP A 150 -0.32 -16.05 27.78
N ASP A 151 -1.19 -16.25 26.79
CA ASP A 151 -1.68 -15.19 25.91
C ASP A 151 -2.41 -14.06 26.68
N SER A 152 -3.15 -14.40 27.75
CA SER A 152 -3.90 -13.40 28.53
C SER A 152 -2.97 -12.44 29.27
N GLU A 153 -1.86 -12.94 29.78
CA GLU A 153 -0.83 -12.12 30.41
C GLU A 153 0.00 -11.35 29.37
N ARG A 154 0.26 -11.97 28.22
CA ARG A 154 1.01 -11.35 27.12
C ARG A 154 0.31 -10.13 26.56
N GLU A 155 -1.01 -10.20 26.35
CA GLU A 155 -1.83 -9.09 25.83
C GLU A 155 -1.86 -7.86 26.75
N LYS A 156 -1.68 -8.04 28.06
CA LYS A 156 -1.66 -6.95 29.04
C LYS A 156 -0.32 -6.20 29.06
N ARG A 157 0.74 -6.80 28.52
CA ARG A 157 2.09 -6.25 28.61
C ARG A 157 2.38 -5.25 27.48
N PRO A 158 3.19 -4.22 27.76
CA PRO A 158 3.57 -3.27 26.73
C PRO A 158 4.46 -3.93 25.67
N VAL A 159 4.23 -3.59 24.41
CA VAL A 159 5.11 -3.96 23.29
C VAL A 159 6.43 -3.20 23.41
N VAL A 160 7.54 -3.92 23.49
CA VAL A 160 8.90 -3.37 23.60
C VAL A 160 9.67 -3.42 22.28
N GLY A 161 9.22 -4.19 21.31
CA GLY A 161 9.81 -4.24 19.98
C GLY A 161 9.03 -5.11 19.00
N TYR A 162 9.63 -5.33 17.84
CA TYR A 162 9.08 -6.11 16.76
C TYR A 162 10.13 -7.09 16.26
N TYR A 163 9.70 -8.32 16.04
CA TYR A 163 10.51 -9.37 15.48
C TYR A 163 9.97 -9.77 14.12
N ALA A 164 10.87 -9.98 13.17
CA ALA A 164 10.53 -10.48 11.84
C ALA A 164 11.56 -11.53 11.42
N TYR A 165 11.12 -12.55 10.70
CA TYR A 165 12.00 -13.57 10.16
C TYR A 165 11.46 -14.13 8.85
N PHE A 166 12.36 -14.78 8.12
CA PHE A 166 11.99 -15.71 7.08
C PHE A 166 13.00 -16.85 7.00
N GLU A 167 12.52 -17.98 6.52
CA GLU A 167 13.27 -19.19 6.21
C GLU A 167 13.04 -19.55 4.75
N LEU A 168 14.11 -19.84 4.04
CA LEU A 168 14.06 -20.35 2.68
C LEU A 168 14.15 -21.87 2.67
N THR A 169 13.63 -22.49 1.62
CA THR A 169 13.67 -23.95 1.41
C THR A 169 15.09 -24.52 1.33
N ASN A 170 16.10 -23.69 1.06
CA ASN A 170 17.52 -24.05 1.08
C ASN A 170 18.16 -24.00 2.50
N GLY A 171 17.38 -23.73 3.54
CA GLY A 171 17.85 -23.63 4.93
C GLY A 171 18.40 -22.26 5.33
N PHE A 172 18.40 -21.27 4.43
CA PHE A 172 18.78 -19.91 4.79
C PHE A 172 17.71 -19.29 5.70
N ARG A 173 18.11 -18.87 6.91
CA ARG A 173 17.25 -18.16 7.85
C ARG A 173 17.78 -16.76 8.12
N LYS A 174 16.90 -15.77 7.98
CA LYS A 174 17.17 -14.39 8.40
C LYS A 174 16.19 -14.00 9.48
N VAL A 175 16.74 -13.37 10.53
CA VAL A 175 15.97 -12.84 11.65
C VAL A 175 16.32 -11.37 11.86
N LEU A 176 15.35 -10.59 12.31
CA LEU A 176 15.48 -9.17 12.59
C LEU A 176 14.67 -8.84 13.84
N TYR A 177 15.26 -8.06 14.74
CA TYR A 177 14.56 -7.45 15.87
C TYR A 177 14.87 -5.96 15.91
N TRP A 178 13.84 -5.14 15.98
CA TRP A 178 13.91 -3.71 16.27
C TRP A 178 13.16 -3.40 17.56
N SER A 179 13.78 -2.60 18.43
CA SER A 179 13.06 -2.04 19.57
C SER A 179 11.96 -1.09 19.08
N LYS A 180 10.95 -0.88 19.92
CA LYS A 180 9.85 0.05 19.63
C LYS A 180 10.38 1.45 19.32
N ASP A 181 11.34 1.96 20.10
CA ASP A 181 11.93 3.28 19.87
C ASP A 181 12.61 3.40 18.52
N LYS A 182 13.37 2.36 18.12
CA LYS A 182 14.01 2.33 16.81
C LYS A 182 12.98 2.30 15.67
N MET A 183 11.87 1.58 15.86
CA MET A 183 10.78 1.55 14.90
C MET A 183 10.12 2.92 14.76
N LEU A 184 9.88 3.62 15.87
CA LEU A 184 9.33 4.98 15.87
C LEU A 184 10.27 5.95 15.15
N GLU A 185 11.56 5.91 15.44
CA GLU A 185 12.56 6.75 14.74
C GLU A 185 12.65 6.47 13.24
N HIS A 186 12.48 5.21 12.84
CA HIS A 186 12.40 4.85 11.45
C HIS A 186 11.13 5.41 10.80
N ALA A 187 9.98 5.24 11.47
CA ALA A 187 8.70 5.76 10.98
C ALA A 187 8.76 7.28 10.78
N ASP A 188 9.29 8.03 11.76
CA ASP A 188 9.41 9.49 11.68
C ASP A 188 10.31 9.97 10.53
N ARG A 189 11.34 9.19 10.21
CA ARG A 189 12.27 9.55 9.14
C ARG A 189 11.68 9.33 7.74
N TYR A 190 10.92 8.25 7.56
CA TYR A 190 10.54 7.75 6.23
C TYR A 190 9.06 7.87 5.91
N SER A 191 8.19 8.05 6.91
CA SER A 191 6.76 8.27 6.71
C SER A 191 6.44 9.74 6.90
N PRO A 192 6.07 10.47 5.83
CA PRO A 192 5.62 11.86 5.95
C PRO A 192 4.37 12.04 6.83
N ALA A 193 3.65 10.95 7.12
CA ALA A 193 2.50 10.92 8.02
C ALA A 193 2.90 10.62 9.48
N SER A 194 4.05 9.99 9.74
CA SER A 194 4.48 9.67 11.10
C SER A 194 5.21 10.85 11.73
N HIS A 195 4.71 11.34 12.85
CA HIS A 195 5.42 12.27 13.71
C HIS A 195 5.42 11.74 15.16
N ARG A 196 6.62 11.56 15.74
CA ARG A 196 6.89 11.12 17.12
C ARG A 196 6.02 11.80 18.17
N GLU A 197 5.68 13.04 17.90
CA GLU A 197 4.77 13.87 18.67
C GLU A 197 3.62 14.26 17.75
N ALA A 198 2.58 13.43 17.70
CA ALA A 198 1.29 13.85 17.17
C ALA A 198 0.76 14.96 18.09
N VAL A 199 1.09 16.21 17.79
CA VAL A 199 0.45 17.35 18.45
C VAL A 199 -1.02 17.27 18.08
N VAL A 200 -1.88 17.04 19.08
CA VAL A 200 -3.33 17.20 18.91
C VAL A 200 -3.56 18.66 18.54
N ALA A 201 -3.64 18.94 17.25
CA ALA A 201 -3.93 20.29 16.77
C ALA A 201 -5.32 20.69 17.30
N GLN A 202 -5.45 21.91 17.81
CA GLN A 202 -6.74 22.46 18.27
C GLN A 202 -7.82 22.50 17.17
N ASP A 203 -7.44 22.34 15.90
CA ASP A 203 -8.33 22.26 14.75
C ASP A 203 -8.43 20.80 14.26
N PRO A 204 -9.63 20.16 14.33
CA PRO A 204 -9.87 18.78 13.88
C PRO A 204 -9.51 18.52 12.41
N ARG A 205 -9.40 19.55 11.58
CA ARG A 205 -8.99 19.44 10.16
C ARG A 205 -7.48 19.45 9.96
N ARG A 206 -6.73 19.81 10.99
CA ARG A 206 -5.26 19.81 11.03
C ARG A 206 -4.70 18.72 11.95
N THR A 207 -5.56 17.95 12.59
CA THR A 207 -5.17 16.73 13.29
C THR A 207 -4.64 15.75 12.24
N ARG A 208 -3.31 15.65 12.19
CA ARG A 208 -2.58 14.72 11.34
C ARG A 208 -2.36 13.47 12.19
N VAL A 209 -2.85 12.34 11.71
CA VAL A 209 -2.69 11.02 12.33
C VAL A 209 -1.29 10.51 12.07
#